data_AF-A0A0F9C247-F1
#
_entry.id   AF-A0A0F9C247-F1
#
_cell.length_a   1.000
_cell.length_b   1.000
_cell.length_c   1.000
_cell.angle_alpha   90.00
_cell.angle_beta   90.00
_cell.angle_gamma   90.00
#
_symmetry.space_group_name_H-M   'P 1'
#
loop_
_entity.id
_entity.type
_entity.pdbx_description
1 polymer ?
#
loop_
_entity_poly.entity_id
_entity_poly.type
_entity_poly.pdbx_seq_one_letter_code
_entity_poly.pdbx_strand_id
1 'polypeptide(L)'
;MLNITGLDGAHISRSAKMAGIEYIVLKGCKYLGKHKIYKEGEKTESFDSFVAIVSHITTNARDHMINLMHKTKRENVFYIDTDSLTVNETGYNLKDELDEFELGRLQVQEVANNVEIRGAKDYKFGDKEKIKGIKKDAIDLGNNQYSQLHFMKTRSMMRNQISDKAVVKQVTKKLKRIYDKGRVQETGFVLPYVLPQDLSLLTAS
;
A
#
# COMPACT_ATOMS: atom_id res chain seq x y z
N MET A 1 -3.11 -31.01 46.29
CA MET A 1 -2.34 -32.08 45.62
C MET A 1 -2.91 -32.27 44.22
N LEU A 2 -2.10 -32.08 43.19
CA LEU A 2 -2.48 -32.31 41.79
C LEU A 2 -1.63 -33.48 41.28
N ASN A 3 -2.27 -34.62 41.05
CA ASN A 3 -1.63 -35.76 40.40
C ASN A 3 -1.41 -35.46 38.92
N ILE A 4 -0.20 -35.70 38.44
CA ILE A 4 0.16 -35.63 37.01
C ILE A 4 0.32 -37.06 36.53
N THR A 5 -0.56 -37.50 35.64
CA THR A 5 -0.37 -38.72 34.85
C THR A 5 -0.45 -38.34 33.37
N GLY A 6 0.53 -38.80 32.58
CA GLY A 6 0.47 -38.83 31.13
C GLY A 6 1.26 -37.73 30.41
N LEU A 7 2.52 -38.05 30.09
CA LEU A 7 3.19 -37.56 28.88
C LEU A 7 2.61 -38.36 27.71
N ASP A 8 1.84 -37.72 26.84
CA ASP A 8 1.85 -37.94 25.39
C ASP A 8 0.86 -36.99 24.70
N GLY A 9 1.22 -36.57 23.49
CA GLY A 9 0.66 -35.41 22.81
C GLY A 9 -0.86 -35.42 22.64
N ALA A 10 -1.51 -34.37 23.12
CA ALA A 10 -2.76 -33.80 22.59
C ALA A 10 -3.01 -32.45 23.30
N HIS A 11 -3.69 -31.54 22.60
CA HIS A 11 -4.15 -30.24 23.08
C HIS A 11 -4.52 -30.19 24.58
N ILE A 12 -3.78 -29.40 25.36
CA ILE A 12 -4.21 -29.00 26.70
C ILE A 12 -5.05 -27.72 26.54
N SER A 13 -6.36 -27.87 26.27
CA SER A 13 -7.31 -26.80 26.59
C SER A 13 -7.85 -27.04 27.99
N ARG A 14 -7.30 -26.35 28.99
CA ARG A 14 -7.92 -26.26 30.32
C ARG A 14 -8.79 -25.02 30.34
N SER A 15 -10.10 -25.20 30.49
CA SER A 15 -10.99 -24.12 30.92
C SER A 15 -11.22 -24.27 32.41
N ALA A 16 -10.82 -23.25 33.17
CA ALA A 16 -11.20 -23.08 34.56
C ALA A 16 -12.04 -21.81 34.62
N LYS A 17 -13.32 -21.94 35.00
CA LYS A 17 -14.13 -20.79 35.43
C LYS A 17 -13.78 -20.52 36.89
N MET A 18 -13.02 -19.46 37.15
CA MET A 18 -12.96 -18.84 38.47
C MET A 18 -13.25 -17.35 38.31
N ALA A 19 -14.17 -16.86 39.13
CA ALA A 19 -14.66 -15.49 39.08
C ALA A 19 -13.53 -14.49 39.37
N GLY A 20 -13.43 -13.43 38.56
CA GLY A 20 -12.75 -12.20 38.94
C GLY A 20 -11.27 -12.03 38.57
N ILE A 21 -10.71 -12.75 37.58
CA ILE A 21 -9.35 -12.49 37.08
C ILE A 21 -9.36 -12.40 35.56
N GLU A 22 -8.81 -11.30 35.03
CA GLU A 22 -8.57 -11.08 33.60
C GLU A 22 -7.87 -12.29 32.94
N TYR A 23 -8.42 -12.76 31.83
CA TYR A 23 -7.83 -13.87 31.08
C TYR A 23 -6.53 -13.42 30.41
N ILE A 24 -5.38 -13.91 30.87
CA ILE A 24 -4.11 -13.74 30.15
C ILE A 24 -4.03 -14.81 29.07
N VAL A 25 -4.31 -14.45 27.81
CA VAL A 25 -4.06 -15.31 26.66
C VAL A 25 -2.55 -15.32 26.37
N LEU A 26 -1.84 -16.29 26.94
CA LEU A 26 -0.42 -16.52 26.63
C LEU A 26 -0.29 -17.26 25.29
N LYS A 27 -0.16 -16.51 24.18
CA LYS A 27 0.32 -17.09 22.91
C LYS A 27 1.83 -17.27 22.99
N GLY A 28 2.25 -18.43 23.49
CA GLY A 28 3.65 -18.85 23.42
C GLY A 28 4.10 -18.98 21.97
N CYS A 29 5.04 -18.13 21.54
CA CYS A 29 5.64 -18.19 20.21
C CYS A 29 7.14 -18.46 20.37
N LYS A 30 7.60 -19.67 20.08
CA LYS A 30 9.04 -19.98 19.96
C LYS A 30 9.54 -19.32 18.68
N TYR A 31 10.26 -18.21 18.79
CA TYR A 31 11.12 -17.70 17.73
C TYR A 31 12.51 -17.42 18.31
N LEU A 32 13.52 -18.00 17.67
CA LEU A 32 14.93 -17.59 17.66
C LEU A 32 15.50 -17.00 18.97
N GLY A 33 16.19 -17.86 19.74
CA GLY A 33 17.40 -17.47 20.49
C GLY A 33 17.31 -16.58 21.73
N LYS A 34 16.22 -15.85 22.01
CA LYS A 34 15.97 -15.20 23.31
C LYS A 34 14.47 -15.12 23.58
N HIS A 35 14.02 -15.62 24.74
CA HIS A 35 12.63 -15.57 25.17
C HIS A 35 12.18 -14.11 25.37
N LYS A 36 11.56 -13.50 24.34
CA LYS A 36 10.80 -12.26 24.49
C LYS A 36 9.32 -12.60 24.47
N ILE A 37 8.70 -12.54 25.65
CA ILE A 37 7.25 -12.64 25.82
C ILE A 37 6.70 -11.24 25.64
N TYR A 38 5.91 -11.03 24.58
CA TYR A 38 5.20 -9.77 24.36
C TYR A 38 3.82 -9.90 25.01
N LYS A 39 3.52 -9.03 25.98
CA LYS A 39 2.14 -8.83 26.44
C LYS A 39 1.45 -7.96 25.39
N GLU A 40 0.32 -8.41 24.86
CA GLU A 40 -0.54 -7.54 24.07
C GLU A 40 -0.99 -6.41 25.00
N GLY A 41 -0.44 -5.21 24.79
CA GLY A 41 -0.84 -4.02 25.53
C GLY A 41 -2.23 -3.56 25.12
N GLU A 42 -2.78 -2.60 25.86
CA GLU A 42 -3.98 -1.89 25.40
C GLU A 42 -3.72 -1.30 24.01
N LYS A 43 -4.72 -1.37 23.13
CA LYS A 43 -4.67 -0.72 21.82
C LYS A 43 -4.85 0.78 22.01
N THR A 44 -3.81 1.44 22.51
CA THR A 44 -3.74 2.89 22.61
C THR A 44 -3.11 3.48 21.36
N GLU A 45 -3.28 4.78 21.19
CA GLU A 45 -2.48 5.54 20.24
C GLU A 45 -0.98 5.38 20.54
N SER A 46 -0.17 5.44 19.48
CA SER A 46 1.28 5.38 19.63
C SER A 46 1.77 6.66 20.30
N PHE A 47 2.85 6.59 21.06
CA PHE A 47 3.37 7.75 21.79
C PHE A 47 3.57 9.00 20.89
N ASP A 48 4.13 8.79 19.70
CA ASP A 48 4.36 9.86 18.70
C ASP A 48 3.24 9.98 17.65
N SER A 49 2.06 9.38 17.85
CA SER A 49 0.98 9.56 16.89
C SER A 49 0.25 10.87 17.14
N PHE A 50 0.42 11.81 16.21
CA PHE A 50 -0.40 13.01 16.15
C PHE A 50 -0.97 13.19 14.74
N VAL A 51 -2.17 12.64 14.54
CA VAL A 51 -2.82 12.51 13.22
C VAL A 51 -2.96 13.87 12.53
N ALA A 52 -3.26 14.92 13.29
CA ALA A 52 -3.46 16.27 12.74
C ALA A 52 -2.24 16.79 11.95
N ILE A 53 -1.01 16.56 12.44
CA ILE A 53 0.22 16.97 11.71
C ILE A 53 0.28 16.26 10.35
N VAL A 54 0.08 14.94 10.31
CA VAL A 54 0.15 14.15 9.07
C VAL A 54 -0.97 14.57 8.10
N SER A 55 -2.17 14.87 8.61
CA SER A 55 -3.26 15.40 7.81
C SER A 55 -2.88 16.73 7.13
N HIS A 56 -2.29 17.68 7.87
CA HIS A 56 -1.87 18.96 7.29
C HIS A 56 -0.74 18.80 6.27
N ILE A 57 0.26 17.96 6.54
CA ILE A 57 1.35 17.67 5.60
C ILE A 57 0.80 17.09 4.29
N THR A 58 -0.08 16.09 4.39
CA THR A 58 -0.64 15.41 3.21
C THR A 58 -1.61 16.28 2.41
N THR A 59 -2.37 17.17 3.07
CA THR A 59 -3.21 18.17 2.40
C THR A 59 -2.35 19.20 1.68
N ASN A 60 -1.35 19.77 2.34
CA ASN A 60 -0.49 20.79 1.73
C ASN A 60 0.25 20.25 0.49
N ALA A 61 0.80 19.04 0.57
CA ALA A 61 1.43 18.38 -0.59
C ALA A 61 0.45 18.18 -1.75
N ARG A 62 -0.82 17.85 -1.46
CA ARG A 62 -1.85 17.64 -2.48
C ARG A 62 -2.31 18.95 -3.12
N ASP A 63 -2.50 19.98 -2.31
CA ASP A 63 -2.86 21.31 -2.80
C ASP A 63 -1.76 21.87 -3.71
N HIS A 64 -0.50 21.68 -3.33
CA HIS A 64 0.65 22.04 -4.18
C HIS A 64 0.57 21.35 -5.56
N MET A 65 0.31 20.04 -5.58
CA MET A 65 0.19 19.30 -6.85
C MET A 65 -1.00 19.73 -7.70
N ILE A 66 -2.12 20.07 -7.05
CA ILE A 66 -3.30 20.63 -7.73
C ILE A 66 -2.97 21.99 -8.34
N ASN A 67 -2.26 22.85 -7.62
CA ASN A 67 -1.83 24.16 -8.12
C ASN A 67 -0.90 24.04 -9.33
N LEU A 68 0.05 23.10 -9.31
CA LEU A 68 0.91 22.84 -10.47
C LEU A 68 0.10 22.35 -11.66
N MET A 69 -0.86 21.45 -11.46
CA MET A 69 -1.76 20.99 -12.52
C MET A 69 -2.60 22.13 -13.11
N HIS A 70 -3.04 23.10 -12.29
CA HIS A 70 -3.72 24.30 -12.80
C HIS A 70 -2.76 25.19 -13.59
N LYS A 71 -1.52 25.38 -13.12
CA LYS A 71 -0.48 26.16 -13.81
C LYS A 71 -0.14 25.58 -15.19
N THR A 72 -0.07 24.25 -15.31
CA THR A 72 0.18 23.56 -16.59
C THR A 72 -1.05 23.40 -17.47
N LYS A 73 -2.23 23.67 -16.91
CA LYS A 73 -3.55 23.26 -17.41
C LYS A 73 -3.73 21.73 -17.41
N ARG A 74 -4.96 21.29 -17.14
CA ARG A 74 -5.29 19.88 -16.86
C ARG A 74 -5.04 18.96 -18.05
N GLU A 75 -5.29 19.45 -19.26
CA GLU A 75 -5.15 18.74 -20.53
C GLU A 75 -3.69 18.40 -20.87
N ASN A 76 -2.73 19.11 -20.28
CA ASN A 76 -1.31 18.85 -20.47
C ASN A 76 -0.74 17.88 -19.44
N VAL A 77 -1.51 17.46 -18.44
CA VAL A 77 -1.08 16.55 -17.37
C VAL A 77 -1.63 15.15 -17.59
N PHE A 78 -0.74 14.23 -17.92
CA PHE A 78 -1.10 12.84 -18.18
C PHE A 78 -1.25 12.03 -16.88
N TYR A 79 -0.39 12.29 -15.88
CA TYR A 79 -0.39 11.51 -14.64
C TYR A 79 0.17 12.31 -13.46
N ILE A 80 -0.30 11.98 -12.25
CA ILE A 80 0.23 12.50 -10.99
C ILE A 80 0.36 11.32 -10.02
N ASP A 81 1.52 11.19 -9.37
CA ASP A 81 1.72 10.26 -8.25
C ASP A 81 2.47 10.93 -7.11
N THR A 82 1.74 11.17 -6.02
CA THR A 82 2.22 11.72 -4.74
C THR A 82 2.83 13.12 -4.87
N ASP A 83 4.05 13.20 -5.40
CA ASP A 83 4.94 14.36 -5.49
C ASP A 83 5.55 14.51 -6.91
N SER A 84 4.99 13.79 -7.90
CA SER A 84 5.45 13.83 -9.29
C SER A 84 4.30 14.08 -10.25
N LEU A 85 4.60 14.77 -11.37
CA LEU A 85 3.68 15.03 -12.46
C LEU A 85 4.31 14.65 -13.80
N THR A 86 3.52 14.04 -14.67
CA THR A 86 3.90 13.74 -16.06
C THR A 86 3.13 14.66 -16.98
N VAL A 87 3.85 15.45 -17.78
CA VAL A 87 3.27 16.44 -18.70
C VAL A 87 3.79 16.26 -20.11
N ASN A 88 3.05 16.82 -21.08
CA ASN A 88 3.57 17.05 -22.43
C ASN A 88 4.48 18.29 -22.48
N GLU A 89 5.03 18.57 -23.66
CA GLU A 89 5.90 19.72 -23.91
C GLU A 89 5.23 21.07 -23.59
N THR A 90 3.92 21.22 -23.86
CA THR A 90 3.18 22.45 -23.53
C THR A 90 3.06 22.64 -22.01
N GLY A 91 2.80 21.56 -21.27
CA GLY A 91 2.71 21.55 -19.81
C GLY A 91 4.06 21.70 -19.12
N TYR A 92 5.17 21.46 -19.82
CA TYR A 92 6.53 21.67 -19.30
C TYR A 92 6.86 23.15 -19.03
N ASN A 93 5.95 24.09 -19.30
CA ASN A 93 6.10 25.51 -18.99
C ASN A 93 6.00 25.82 -17.47
N LEU A 94 6.74 25.07 -16.66
CA LEU A 94 6.87 25.18 -15.20
C LEU A 94 8.26 25.71 -14.80
N LYS A 95 8.90 26.51 -15.66
CA LYS A 95 10.30 26.95 -15.45
C LYS A 95 10.56 27.53 -14.06
N ASP A 96 9.62 28.33 -13.55
CA ASP A 96 9.76 28.96 -12.23
C ASP A 96 9.54 28.00 -11.04
N GLU A 97 9.18 26.75 -11.31
CA GLU A 97 9.01 25.67 -10.31
C GLU A 97 10.13 24.63 -10.39
N LEU A 98 11.00 24.73 -11.39
CA LEU A 98 12.05 23.75 -11.64
C LEU A 98 13.37 24.20 -11.01
N ASP A 99 13.87 23.40 -10.08
CA ASP A 99 15.22 23.51 -9.54
C ASP A 99 15.64 22.12 -9.02
N GLU A 100 16.88 21.73 -9.30
CA GLU A 100 17.38 20.40 -8.95
C GLU A 100 17.74 20.26 -7.46
N PHE A 101 18.05 21.37 -6.79
CA PHE A 101 18.62 21.37 -5.44
C PHE A 101 17.81 22.17 -4.42
N GLU A 102 16.96 23.10 -4.87
CA GLU A 102 16.09 23.87 -3.99
C GLU A 102 14.98 23.00 -3.40
N LEU A 103 14.86 23.02 -2.07
CA LEU A 103 13.87 22.22 -1.35
C LEU A 103 12.45 22.64 -1.77
N GLY A 104 11.65 21.65 -2.14
CA GLY A 104 10.24 21.85 -2.54
C GLY A 104 10.06 22.23 -4.01
N ARG A 105 11.14 22.37 -4.79
CA ARG A 105 11.06 22.52 -6.24
C ARG A 105 11.00 21.17 -6.96
N LEU A 106 10.57 21.23 -8.22
CA LEU A 106 10.52 20.08 -9.10
C LEU A 106 11.87 19.86 -9.79
N GLN A 107 12.30 18.61 -9.82
CA GLN A 107 13.42 18.16 -10.65
C GLN A 107 12.89 17.37 -11.85
N VAL A 108 13.47 17.61 -13.03
CA VAL A 108 13.21 16.77 -14.20
C VAL A 108 13.85 15.40 -14.02
N GLN A 109 13.03 14.38 -13.76
CA GLN A 109 13.51 13.00 -13.56
C GLN A 109 13.79 12.28 -14.88
N GLU A 110 12.95 12.51 -15.90
CA GLU A 110 13.01 11.77 -17.16
C GLU A 110 12.25 12.49 -18.28
N VAL A 111 12.68 12.25 -19.52
CA VAL A 111 12.01 12.72 -20.75
C VAL A 111 11.88 11.52 -21.69
N ALA A 112 10.70 11.34 -22.28
CA ALA A 112 10.44 10.29 -23.25
C ALA A 112 9.44 10.75 -24.32
N ASN A 113 9.50 10.13 -25.50
CA ASN A 113 8.61 10.43 -26.61
C ASN A 113 7.26 9.70 -26.53
N ASN A 114 7.11 8.77 -25.59
CA ASN A 114 5.87 8.04 -25.37
C ASN A 114 5.64 7.75 -23.88
N VAL A 115 4.37 7.70 -23.52
CA VAL A 115 3.92 7.24 -22.22
C VAL A 115 2.62 6.48 -22.39
N GLU A 116 2.52 5.33 -21.72
CA GLU A 116 1.31 4.52 -21.66
C GLU A 116 0.89 4.39 -20.19
N ILE A 117 -0.31 4.84 -19.84
CA ILE A 117 -0.82 4.79 -18.47
C ILE A 117 -1.98 3.82 -18.44
N ARG A 118 -1.79 2.71 -17.72
CA ARG A 118 -2.79 1.65 -17.56
C ARG A 118 -3.53 1.75 -16.22
N GLY A 119 -2.99 2.53 -15.29
CA GLY A 119 -3.65 2.87 -14.05
C GLY A 119 -2.69 3.36 -12.96
N ALA A 120 -3.15 3.34 -11.71
CA ALA A 120 -2.39 3.84 -10.58
C ALA A 120 -1.12 3.01 -10.34
N LYS A 121 0.05 3.61 -10.59
CA LYS A 121 1.38 3.00 -10.55
C LYS A 121 1.51 1.80 -11.51
N ASP A 122 0.77 1.83 -12.62
CA ASP A 122 0.89 0.91 -13.76
C ASP A 122 1.03 1.74 -15.03
N TYR A 123 2.26 1.99 -15.45
CA TYR A 123 2.59 2.81 -16.61
C TYR A 123 3.91 2.38 -17.25
N LYS A 124 4.06 2.70 -18.54
CA LYS A 124 5.31 2.60 -19.29
C LYS A 124 5.70 4.00 -19.75
N PHE A 125 6.90 4.45 -19.42
CA PHE A 125 7.44 5.75 -19.78
C PHE A 125 8.71 5.51 -20.62
N GLY A 126 8.62 5.71 -21.93
CA GLY A 126 9.64 5.23 -22.86
C GLY A 126 9.84 3.71 -22.70
N ASP A 127 11.06 3.30 -22.38
CA ASP A 127 11.40 1.89 -22.15
C ASP A 127 11.22 1.44 -20.69
N LYS A 128 10.98 2.37 -19.77
CA LYS A 128 10.85 2.05 -18.35
C LYS A 128 9.43 1.67 -18.03
N GLU A 129 9.27 0.49 -17.46
CA GLU A 129 7.97 -0.01 -17.02
C GLU A 129 7.86 -0.01 -15.49
N LYS A 130 6.75 0.52 -14.99
CA LYS A 130 6.38 0.50 -13.59
C LYS A 130 5.04 -0.20 -13.45
N ILE A 131 5.02 -1.33 -12.75
CA ILE A 131 3.77 -2.05 -12.47
C ILE A 131 3.63 -2.28 -10.96
N LYS A 132 2.51 -1.81 -10.40
CA LYS A 132 2.24 -1.92 -8.97
C LYS A 132 2.17 -3.37 -8.53
N GLY A 133 3.00 -3.71 -7.54
CA GLY A 133 3.00 -5.03 -6.91
C GLY A 133 3.71 -6.12 -7.71
N ILE A 134 4.27 -5.78 -8.87
CA ILE A 134 5.14 -6.64 -9.66
C ILE A 134 6.59 -6.21 -9.44
N LYS A 135 7.47 -7.18 -9.22
CA LYS A 135 8.90 -6.93 -9.03
C LYS A 135 9.61 -6.72 -10.37
N LYS A 136 10.76 -6.04 -10.36
CA LYS A 136 11.59 -5.83 -11.55
C LYS A 136 12.11 -7.14 -12.17
N ASP A 137 12.31 -8.17 -11.33
CA ASP A 137 12.80 -9.50 -11.72
C ASP A 137 11.66 -10.52 -11.93
N ALA A 138 10.40 -10.05 -12.00
CA ALA A 138 9.27 -10.93 -12.27
C ALA A 138 9.32 -11.45 -13.72
N ILE A 139 8.94 -12.70 -13.91
CA ILE A 139 8.84 -13.32 -15.23
C ILE A 139 7.45 -13.02 -15.78
N ASP A 140 7.38 -12.36 -16.93
CA ASP A 140 6.13 -12.16 -17.67
C ASP A 140 5.67 -13.50 -18.26
N LEU A 141 4.45 -13.92 -17.91
CA LEU A 141 3.80 -15.12 -18.42
C LEU A 141 2.78 -14.81 -19.53
N GLY A 142 2.65 -13.54 -19.92
CA GLY A 142 1.64 -13.05 -20.84
C GLY A 142 0.26 -12.90 -20.20
N ASN A 143 -0.68 -12.31 -20.94
CA ASN A 143 -2.08 -12.16 -20.52
C ASN A 143 -2.25 -11.50 -19.14
N ASN A 144 -1.45 -10.45 -18.87
CA ASN A 144 -1.39 -9.73 -17.60
C ASN A 144 -1.02 -10.63 -16.39
N GLN A 145 -0.25 -11.68 -16.60
CA GLN A 145 0.20 -12.59 -15.54
C GLN A 145 1.71 -12.53 -15.37
N TYR A 146 2.14 -12.42 -14.12
CA TYR A 146 3.56 -12.33 -13.75
C TYR A 146 3.89 -13.34 -12.67
N SER A 147 4.96 -14.10 -12.86
CA SER A 147 5.51 -15.01 -11.86
C SER A 147 6.62 -14.32 -11.08
N GLN A 148 6.54 -14.34 -9.75
CA GLN A 148 7.58 -13.74 -8.92
C GLN A 148 7.75 -14.45 -7.58
N LEU A 149 8.92 -14.27 -6.97
CA LEU A 149 9.20 -14.77 -5.63
C LEU A 149 8.46 -13.94 -4.57
N HIS A 150 7.76 -14.61 -3.68
CA HIS A 150 7.05 -14.03 -2.55
C HIS A 150 7.58 -14.59 -1.23
N PHE A 151 8.08 -13.68 -0.39
CA PHE A 151 8.46 -14.01 0.98
C PHE A 151 7.20 -14.15 1.84
N MET A 152 7.09 -15.27 2.54
CA MET A 152 6.00 -15.49 3.46
C MET A 152 6.10 -14.49 4.63
N LYS A 153 5.01 -13.79 4.90
CA LYS A 153 4.93 -12.88 6.06
C LYS A 153 5.11 -13.66 7.37
N THR A 154 5.77 -13.07 8.36
CA THR A 154 5.99 -13.66 9.69
C THR A 154 4.70 -14.19 10.31
N ARG A 155 3.60 -13.43 10.25
CA ARG A 155 2.28 -13.89 10.73
C ARG A 155 1.79 -15.18 10.07
N SER A 156 2.05 -15.34 8.78
CA SER A 156 1.71 -16.57 8.06
C SER A 156 2.65 -17.72 8.45
N MET A 157 3.95 -17.45 8.64
CA MET A 157 4.89 -18.45 9.14
C MET A 157 4.51 -18.95 10.54
N MET A 158 4.11 -18.04 11.44
CA MET A 158 3.62 -18.35 12.79
C MET A 158 2.41 -19.28 12.78
N ARG A 159 1.41 -18.99 11.92
CA ARG A 159 0.23 -19.86 11.77
C ARG A 159 0.57 -21.25 11.26
N ASN A 160 1.64 -21.38 10.49
CA ASN A 160 2.11 -22.66 9.97
C ASN A 160 3.20 -23.29 10.85
N GLN A 161 3.45 -22.76 12.05
CA GLN A 161 4.48 -23.24 12.99
C GLN A 161 5.91 -23.26 12.41
N ILE A 162 6.21 -22.37 11.47
CA ILE A 162 7.53 -22.24 10.85
C ILE A 162 8.29 -21.12 11.55
N SER A 163 9.39 -21.43 12.26
CA SER A 163 10.08 -20.47 13.13
C SER A 163 11.58 -20.30 12.88
N ASP A 164 12.17 -21.17 12.08
CA ASP A 164 13.61 -21.37 11.93
C ASP A 164 14.14 -21.08 10.52
N LYS A 165 13.25 -20.77 9.56
CA LYS A 165 13.63 -20.52 8.16
C LYS A 165 12.76 -19.45 7.51
N ALA A 166 13.35 -18.65 6.63
CA ALA A 166 12.59 -17.82 5.70
C ALA A 166 11.96 -18.71 4.62
N VAL A 167 10.66 -18.51 4.35
CA VAL A 167 9.96 -19.26 3.30
C VAL A 167 9.73 -18.34 2.11
N VAL A 168 10.29 -18.74 0.96
CA VAL A 168 10.08 -18.07 -0.32
C VAL A 168 9.28 -19.01 -1.22
N LYS A 169 8.24 -18.49 -1.86
CA LYS A 169 7.41 -19.24 -2.81
C LYS A 169 7.30 -18.49 -4.12
N GLN A 170 7.25 -19.21 -5.24
CA GLN A 170 6.84 -18.62 -6.50
C GLN A 170 5.32 -18.40 -6.47
N VAL A 171 4.88 -17.22 -6.88
CA VAL A 171 3.46 -16.86 -6.98
C VAL A 171 3.16 -16.22 -8.32
N THR A 172 2.03 -16.57 -8.91
CA THR A 172 1.51 -15.91 -10.10
C THR A 172 0.58 -14.76 -9.68
N LYS A 173 0.83 -13.58 -10.23
CA LYS A 173 0.02 -12.37 -10.05
C LYS A 173 -0.72 -12.10 -11.35
N LYS A 174 -2.05 -12.08 -11.30
CA LYS A 174 -2.89 -11.65 -12.41
C LYS A 174 -3.33 -10.21 -12.20
N LEU A 175 -2.98 -9.33 -13.12
CA LEU A 175 -3.38 -7.92 -13.10
C LEU A 175 -4.68 -7.76 -13.88
N LYS A 176 -5.66 -7.07 -13.27
CA LYS A 176 -6.93 -6.78 -13.94
C LYS A 176 -6.82 -5.61 -14.92
N ARG A 177 -5.97 -4.62 -14.61
CA ARG A 177 -5.81 -3.34 -15.35
C ARG A 177 -7.15 -2.64 -15.61
N ILE A 178 -8.01 -2.66 -14.61
CA ILE A 178 -9.28 -1.90 -14.59
C ILE A 178 -9.06 -0.68 -13.71
N TYR A 179 -9.38 0.50 -14.22
CA TYR A 179 -9.32 1.74 -13.46
C TYR A 179 -10.71 2.04 -12.88
N ASP A 180 -10.84 1.92 -11.56
CA ASP A 180 -12.11 1.99 -10.81
C ASP A 180 -12.18 3.21 -9.87
N LYS A 181 -11.28 4.19 -10.05
CA LYS A 181 -11.21 5.40 -9.21
C LYS A 181 -11.87 6.63 -9.84
N GLY A 182 -12.54 6.43 -10.97
CA GLY A 182 -13.22 7.47 -11.74
C GLY A 182 -13.70 6.92 -13.06
N ARG A 183 -14.41 7.76 -13.81
CA ARG A 183 -14.90 7.43 -15.15
C ARG A 183 -13.84 7.81 -16.18
N VAL A 184 -13.25 6.80 -16.81
CA VAL A 184 -12.33 6.98 -17.94
C VAL A 184 -13.13 7.42 -19.17
N GLN A 185 -12.75 8.54 -19.78
CA GLN A 185 -13.32 9.06 -21.01
C GLN A 185 -12.69 8.37 -22.24
N GLU A 186 -13.30 8.52 -23.42
CA GLU A 186 -12.74 8.06 -24.70
C GLU A 186 -11.36 8.68 -24.99
N THR A 187 -11.12 9.88 -24.50
CA THR A 187 -9.83 10.59 -24.57
C THR A 187 -8.74 9.98 -23.67
N GLY A 188 -9.10 9.04 -22.79
CA GLY A 188 -8.22 8.49 -21.75
C GLY A 188 -8.16 9.31 -20.46
N PHE A 189 -8.71 10.54 -20.43
CA PHE A 189 -8.79 11.32 -19.20
C PHE A 189 -9.82 10.77 -18.22
N VAL A 190 -9.56 10.94 -16.92
CA VAL A 190 -10.41 10.43 -15.84
C VAL A 190 -11.23 11.57 -15.24
N LEU A 191 -12.55 11.40 -15.22
CA LEU A 191 -13.44 12.23 -14.41
C LEU A 191 -13.66 11.59 -13.03
N PRO A 192 -13.63 12.37 -11.95
CA PRO A 192 -13.98 11.85 -10.63
C PRO A 192 -15.45 11.43 -10.59
N TYR A 193 -15.78 10.48 -9.72
CA TYR A 193 -17.18 10.23 -9.38
C TYR A 193 -17.75 11.44 -8.65
N VAL A 194 -18.93 11.89 -9.07
CA VAL A 194 -19.66 12.98 -8.42
C VAL A 194 -20.64 12.36 -7.44
N LEU A 195 -20.54 12.74 -6.16
CA LEU A 195 -21.53 12.34 -5.17
C LEU A 195 -22.84 13.10 -5.46
N PRO A 196 -24.00 12.43 -5.45
CA PRO A 196 -25.27 13.12 -5.55
C PRO A 196 -25.43 14.08 -4.36
N GLN A 197 -25.99 15.25 -4.62
CA GLN A 197 -26.19 16.29 -3.61
C GLN A 197 -27.23 15.89 -2.56
N ASP A 198 -28.14 14.98 -2.94
CA ASP A 198 -29.06 14.32 -2.03
C ASP A 198 -28.46 12.98 -1.55
N LEU A 199 -28.14 12.94 -0.25
CA LEU A 199 -27.59 11.77 0.44
C LEU A 199 -28.70 10.84 0.97
N SER A 200 -29.99 11.13 0.74
CA SER A 200 -31.13 10.31 1.18
C SER A 200 -31.05 8.85 0.70
N LEU A 201 -30.35 8.62 -0.41
CA LEU A 201 -30.11 7.29 -0.99
C LEU A 201 -29.09 6.45 -0.21
N LEU A 202 -28.31 7.02 0.71
CA LEU A 202 -27.33 6.28 1.53
C LEU A 202 -27.88 5.81 2.88
N THR A 203 -29.06 6.28 3.29
CA THR A 203 -29.70 5.91 4.57
C THR A 203 -30.77 4.84 4.43
N ALA A 204 -31.05 4.36 3.21
CA ALA A 204 -31.96 3.25 2.98
C ALA A 204 -31.18 1.91 3.02
N SER A 205 -30.90 1.40 4.22
CA SER A 205 -30.44 0.01 4.48
C SER A 205 -30.75 -0.39 5.91
#